data_AF-A0A7C1LI72-F1
#
_entry.id   AF-A0A7C1LI72-F1
#
_cell.length_a   1.000
_cell.length_b   1.000
_cell.length_c   1.000
_cell.angle_alpha   90.00
_cell.angle_beta   90.00
_cell.angle_gamma   90.00
#
_symmetry.space_group_name_H-M   'P 1'
#
loop_
_entity.id
_entity.type
_entity.pdbx_description
1 polymer ?
#
loop_
_entity_poly.entity_id
_entity_poly.type
_entity_poly.pdbx_seq_one_letter_code
_entity_poly.pdbx_strand_id
1 'polypeptide(L)'
;MFLQMPDIGEYIPFIIAAALLGGGVLLLKLSLTITRAKDKTDMKWVAGSFFIQYGTSFFISVPIILDKIIKVMSGVRYKGPTAPLVVVIITVSIFILINFTNMLHKPGVIRSIIIISFIVGPMIGSTYLIFSNIMTTP
;
A
#
# COMPACT_ATOMS: atom_id res chain seq x y z
N MET A 1 -11.18 -17.20 35.93
CA MET A 1 -10.87 -16.93 34.52
C MET A 1 -9.71 -15.94 34.52
N PHE A 2 -8.47 -16.42 34.41
CA PHE A 2 -7.30 -15.56 34.35
C PHE A 2 -7.37 -14.78 33.03
N LEU A 3 -7.21 -13.45 33.12
CA LEU A 3 -6.92 -12.62 31.96
C LEU A 3 -5.60 -13.11 31.35
N GLN A 4 -5.68 -14.01 30.38
CA GLN A 4 -4.59 -14.20 29.43
C GLN A 4 -4.38 -12.84 28.77
N MET A 5 -3.32 -12.15 29.18
CA MET A 5 -2.89 -10.94 28.45
C MET A 5 -2.59 -11.39 27.03
N PRO A 6 -3.18 -10.75 26.00
CA PRO A 6 -2.80 -11.03 24.63
C PRO A 6 -1.28 -10.84 24.51
N ASP A 7 -0.59 -11.81 23.92
CA ASP A 7 0.83 -11.68 23.63
C ASP A 7 1.01 -10.51 22.67
N ILE A 8 1.50 -9.39 23.20
CA ILE A 8 1.67 -8.16 22.43
C ILE A 8 2.60 -8.36 21.24
N GLY A 9 3.48 -9.39 21.30
CA GLY A 9 4.37 -9.80 20.24
C GLY A 9 3.64 -10.12 18.93
N GLU A 10 2.44 -10.72 19.00
CA GLU A 10 1.62 -11.04 17.82
C GLU A 10 1.10 -9.78 17.11
N TYR A 11 0.96 -8.66 17.84
CA TYR A 11 0.41 -7.41 17.32
C TYR A 11 1.48 -6.44 16.82
N ILE A 12 2.76 -6.64 17.16
CA ILE A 12 3.88 -5.78 16.74
C ILE A 12 3.87 -5.50 15.22
N PRO A 13 3.69 -6.50 14.33
CA PRO A 13 3.70 -6.24 12.88
C PRO A 13 2.57 -5.32 12.42
N PHE A 14 1.39 -5.44 13.04
CA PHE A 14 0.23 -4.59 12.74
C PHE A 14 0.43 -3.16 13.26
N ILE A 15 1.06 -3.01 14.43
CA ILE A 15 1.44 -1.69 14.99
C ILE A 15 2.44 -1.00 14.07
N ILE A 16 3.47 -1.72 13.59
CA ILE A 16 4.46 -1.19 12.65
C ILE A 16 3.79 -0.84 11.32
N ALA A 17 2.89 -1.69 10.80
CA ALA A 17 2.14 -1.41 9.59
C ALA A 17 1.27 -0.14 9.74
N ALA A 18 0.60 0.04 10.87
CA ALA A 18 -0.17 1.23 11.17
C ALA A 18 0.72 2.49 11.24
N ALA A 19 1.91 2.38 11.86
CA ALA A 19 2.89 3.47 11.89
C ALA A 19 3.41 3.83 10.48
N LEU A 20 3.64 2.83 9.62
CA LEU A 20 4.03 3.05 8.22
C LEU A 20 2.91 3.71 7.41
N LEU A 21 1.65 3.32 7.61
CA LEU A 21 0.51 3.95 6.95
C LEU A 21 0.34 5.40 7.41
N GLY A 22 0.41 5.66 8.71
CA GLY A 22 0.37 7.01 9.27
C GLY A 22 1.54 7.87 8.78
N GLY A 23 2.75 7.32 8.79
CA GLY A 23 3.94 7.95 8.21
C GLY A 23 3.82 8.20 6.72
N GLY A 24 3.20 7.28 5.98
CA GLY A 24 2.91 7.42 4.55
C GLY A 24 2.01 8.61 4.23
N VAL A 25 1.00 8.88 5.06
CA VAL A 25 0.15 10.10 4.95
C VAL A 25 1.00 11.37 5.13
N LEU A 26 1.90 11.38 6.12
CA LEU A 26 2.79 12.51 6.37
C LEU A 26 3.80 12.70 5.22
N LEU A 27 4.35 11.62 4.68
CA LEU A 27 5.24 11.64 3.51
C LEU A 27 4.50 12.14 2.26
N LEU A 28 3.24 11.74 2.07
CA LEU A 28 2.41 12.30 1.00
C LEU A 28 2.28 13.81 1.18
N LYS A 29 1.95 14.30 2.38
CA LYS A 29 1.86 15.74 2.66
C LYS A 29 3.17 16.47 2.36
N LEU A 30 4.29 15.90 2.80
CA LEU A 30 5.62 16.45 2.55
C LEU A 30 5.91 16.53 1.05
N SER A 31 5.63 15.45 0.30
CA SER A 31 5.86 15.40 -1.14
C SER A 31 4.99 16.40 -1.92
N LEU A 32 3.73 16.60 -1.51
CA LEU A 32 2.84 17.61 -2.08
C LEU A 32 3.35 19.02 -1.83
N THR A 33 3.94 19.25 -0.66
CA THR A 33 4.54 20.55 -0.29
C THR A 33 5.79 20.82 -1.15
N ILE A 34 6.69 19.83 -1.27
CA ILE A 34 7.91 19.92 -2.10
C ILE A 34 7.57 20.18 -3.57
N THR A 35 6.54 19.50 -4.08
CA THR A 35 6.13 19.60 -5.49
C THR A 35 5.22 20.80 -5.79
N ARG A 36 4.88 21.61 -4.78
CA ARG A 36 3.99 22.78 -4.88
C ARG A 36 2.65 22.41 -5.54
N ALA A 37 2.01 21.36 -5.03
CA ALA A 37 0.65 21.00 -5.41
C ALA A 37 -0.31 22.17 -5.10
N LYS A 38 -1.25 22.43 -6.00
CA LYS A 38 -2.13 23.61 -5.93
C LYS A 38 -3.48 23.33 -5.29
N ASP A 39 -3.95 22.09 -5.41
CA ASP A 39 -5.31 21.70 -5.02
C ASP A 39 -5.31 20.64 -3.93
N LYS A 40 -6.32 20.68 -3.06
CA LYS A 40 -6.65 19.62 -2.08
C LYS A 40 -5.45 19.15 -1.26
N THR A 41 -4.67 20.08 -0.72
CA THR A 41 -3.44 19.79 0.06
C THR A 41 -3.68 19.74 1.58
N ASP A 42 -4.90 20.03 2.05
CA ASP A 42 -5.27 19.91 3.45
C ASP A 42 -5.17 18.47 3.94
N MET A 43 -4.89 18.28 5.23
CA MET A 43 -4.64 16.96 5.81
C MET A 43 -5.80 15.96 5.58
N LYS A 44 -7.05 16.44 5.56
CA LYS A 44 -8.23 15.62 5.26
C LYS A 44 -8.17 15.04 3.84
N TRP A 45 -7.78 15.87 2.87
CA TRP A 45 -7.64 15.45 1.48
C TRP A 45 -6.41 14.57 1.28
N VAL A 46 -5.29 14.87 1.95
CA VAL A 46 -4.07 14.06 1.90
C VAL A 46 -4.30 12.66 2.47
N ALA A 47 -4.92 12.56 3.65
CA ALA A 47 -5.23 11.26 4.24
C ALA A 47 -6.19 10.46 3.33
N GLY A 48 -7.28 11.11 2.86
CA GLY A 48 -8.22 10.47 1.94
C GLY A 48 -7.57 9.99 0.65
N SER A 49 -6.71 10.80 0.04
CA SER A 49 -6.03 10.43 -1.19
C SER A 49 -5.01 9.31 -0.98
N PHE A 50 -4.31 9.30 0.15
CA PHE A 50 -3.41 8.20 0.52
C PHE A 50 -4.16 6.88 0.66
N PHE A 51 -5.27 6.87 1.41
CA PHE A 51 -6.05 5.64 1.62
C PHE A 51 -6.71 5.13 0.33
N ILE A 52 -7.15 6.02 -0.56
CA ILE A 52 -7.67 5.58 -1.87
C ILE A 52 -6.55 4.99 -2.74
N GLN A 53 -5.37 5.60 -2.75
CA GLN A 53 -4.20 5.06 -3.46
C GLN A 53 -3.77 3.70 -2.90
N TYR A 54 -3.76 3.57 -1.58
CA TYR A 54 -3.47 2.31 -0.88
C TYR A 54 -4.52 1.25 -1.19
N GLY A 55 -5.80 1.56 -1.05
CA GLY A 55 -6.90 0.65 -1.36
C GLY A 55 -6.92 0.23 -2.83
N THR A 56 -6.63 1.13 -3.76
CA THR A 56 -6.55 0.81 -5.19
C THR A 56 -5.39 -0.14 -5.48
N SER A 57 -4.19 0.16 -4.96
CA SER A 57 -3.01 -0.69 -5.13
C SER A 57 -3.24 -2.08 -4.51
N PHE A 58 -3.85 -2.12 -3.33
CA PHE A 58 -4.25 -3.35 -2.66
C PHE A 58 -5.24 -4.14 -3.53
N PHE A 59 -6.32 -3.51 -4.01
CA PHE A 59 -7.34 -4.16 -4.82
C PHE A 59 -6.79 -4.78 -6.11
N ILE A 60 -5.85 -4.09 -6.77
CA ILE A 60 -5.14 -4.65 -7.94
C ILE A 60 -4.30 -5.88 -7.56
N SER A 61 -3.76 -5.90 -6.34
CA SER A 61 -2.92 -6.99 -5.82
C SER A 61 -3.74 -8.18 -5.26
N VAL A 62 -5.00 -7.96 -4.88
CA VAL A 62 -5.88 -8.98 -4.26
C VAL A 62 -5.98 -10.29 -5.07
N PRO A 63 -6.19 -10.28 -6.41
CA PRO A 63 -6.28 -11.53 -7.17
C PRO A 63 -5.03 -12.41 -7.05
N ILE A 64 -3.83 -11.81 -7.02
CA ILE A 64 -2.57 -12.53 -6.84
C ILE A 64 -2.51 -13.17 -5.45
N ILE A 65 -2.96 -12.42 -4.45
CA ILE A 65 -2.97 -12.85 -3.05
C ILE A 65 -3.97 -14.00 -2.85
N LEU A 66 -5.16 -13.89 -3.44
CA LEU A 66 -6.18 -14.94 -3.41
C LEU A 66 -5.69 -16.22 -4.10
N ASP A 67 -5.05 -16.12 -5.27
CA ASP A 67 -4.47 -17.29 -5.95
C ASP A 67 -3.42 -17.98 -5.08
N LYS A 68 -2.59 -17.21 -4.36
CA LYS A 68 -1.63 -17.76 -3.39
C LYS A 68 -2.34 -18.52 -2.27
N ILE A 69 -3.35 -17.92 -1.65
CA ILE A 69 -4.11 -18.53 -0.55
C ILE A 69 -4.77 -19.84 -1.01
N ILE A 70 -5.44 -19.83 -2.17
CA ILE A 70 -6.12 -21.01 -2.72
C ILE A 70 -5.11 -22.14 -2.96
N LYS A 71 -3.94 -21.86 -3.55
CA LYS A 71 -2.92 -22.89 -3.81
C LYS A 71 -2.31 -23.44 -2.53
N VAL A 72 -2.02 -22.59 -1.55
CA VAL A 72 -1.52 -23.02 -0.23
C VAL A 72 -2.53 -23.93 0.47
N MET A 73 -3.81 -23.55 0.51
CA MET A 73 -4.87 -24.38 1.11
C MET A 73 -5.09 -25.70 0.36
N SER A 74 -4.83 -25.72 -0.95
CA SER A 74 -4.93 -26.93 -1.79
C SER A 74 -3.68 -27.81 -1.73
N GLY A 75 -2.67 -27.45 -0.93
CA GLY A 75 -1.39 -28.18 -0.86
C GLY A 75 -0.52 -28.05 -2.12
N VAL A 76 -0.86 -27.14 -3.04
CA VAL A 76 -0.15 -26.94 -4.30
C VAL A 76 0.93 -25.87 -4.13
N ARG A 77 2.14 -26.15 -4.61
CA ARG A 77 3.22 -25.16 -4.59
C ARG A 77 2.86 -23.96 -5.46
N TYR A 78 2.74 -22.79 -4.83
CA TYR A 78 2.56 -21.52 -5.52
C TYR A 78 3.82 -21.16 -6.32
N LYS A 79 3.70 -21.04 -7.65
CA LYS A 79 4.80 -20.67 -8.55
C LYS A 79 4.92 -19.16 -8.81
N GLY A 80 4.03 -18.35 -8.23
CA GLY A 80 3.97 -16.93 -8.55
C GLY A 80 3.25 -16.62 -9.86
N PRO A 81 2.92 -15.34 -10.10
CA PRO A 81 2.49 -14.88 -11.41
C PRO A 81 3.67 -14.92 -12.39
N THR A 82 3.38 -15.03 -13.68
CA THR A 82 4.42 -14.94 -14.71
C THR A 82 5.03 -13.53 -14.73
N ALA A 83 6.32 -13.42 -15.02
CA ALA A 83 7.02 -12.13 -15.05
C ALA A 83 6.32 -11.09 -15.96
N PRO A 84 5.80 -11.44 -17.16
CA PRO A 84 5.04 -10.49 -17.99
C PRO A 84 3.79 -9.95 -17.29
N LEU A 85 3.06 -10.79 -16.56
CA LEU A 85 1.86 -10.37 -15.82
C LEU A 85 2.22 -9.37 -14.71
N VAL A 86 3.29 -9.64 -13.97
CA VAL A 86 3.78 -8.74 -12.91
C VAL A 86 4.14 -7.37 -13.47
N VAL A 87 4.85 -7.34 -14.61
CA VAL A 87 5.22 -6.08 -15.28
C VAL A 87 3.99 -5.29 -15.69
N VAL A 88 2.97 -5.94 -16.28
CA VAL A 88 1.71 -5.29 -16.66
C VAL A 88 1.01 -4.72 -15.42
N ILE A 89 0.90 -5.50 -14.35
CA ILE A 89 0.24 -5.08 -13.11
C ILE A 89 0.94 -3.87 -12.49
N ILE A 90 2.28 -3.90 -12.39
CA ILE A 90 3.06 -2.78 -11.85
C ILE A 90 2.88 -1.53 -12.72
N THR A 91 2.96 -1.69 -14.04
CA THR A 91 2.82 -0.57 -14.98
C THR A 91 1.45 0.09 -14.89
N VAL A 92 0.38 -0.71 -14.92
CA VAL A 92 -1.00 -0.23 -14.77
C VAL A 92 -1.20 0.42 -13.41
N SER A 93 -0.68 -0.17 -12.34
CA SER A 93 -0.81 0.37 -10.97
C SER A 93 -0.13 1.73 -10.85
N ILE A 94 1.11 1.88 -11.33
CA ILE A 94 1.84 3.15 -11.32
C ILE A 94 1.09 4.19 -12.16
N PHE A 95 0.59 3.81 -13.34
CA PHE A 95 -0.19 4.72 -14.18
C PHE A 95 -1.44 5.22 -13.45
N ILE A 96 -2.20 4.35 -12.79
CA ILE A 96 -3.37 4.73 -12.00
C ILE A 96 -2.98 5.68 -10.87
N LEU A 97 -1.90 5.37 -10.13
CA LEU A 97 -1.43 6.23 -9.03
C LEU A 97 -1.03 7.63 -9.53
N ILE A 98 -0.34 7.73 -10.67
CA ILE A 98 0.05 9.01 -11.30
C ILE A 98 -1.20 9.82 -11.64
N ASN A 99 -2.15 9.19 -12.32
CA ASN A 99 -3.39 9.85 -12.73
C ASN A 99 -4.20 10.30 -11.51
N PHE A 100 -4.29 9.47 -10.48
CA PHE A 100 -5.04 9.79 -9.28
C PHE A 100 -4.43 10.96 -8.51
N THR A 101 -3.10 10.96 -8.35
CA THR A 101 -2.36 12.08 -7.75
C THR A 101 -2.55 13.36 -8.56
N ASN A 102 -2.48 13.26 -9.89
CA ASN A 102 -2.65 14.41 -10.77
C ASN A 102 -4.08 14.97 -10.78
N MET A 103 -5.08 14.08 -10.71
CA MET A 103 -6.49 14.45 -10.64
C MET A 103 -6.84 15.15 -9.32
N LEU A 104 -6.28 14.68 -8.20
CA LEU A 104 -6.62 15.23 -6.89
C LEU A 104 -5.82 16.47 -6.53
N HIS A 105 -4.51 16.46 -6.75
CA HIS A 105 -3.62 17.47 -6.21
C HIS A 105 -3.07 18.44 -7.28
N LYS A 106 -3.32 18.14 -8.56
CA LYS A 106 -2.84 18.89 -9.73
C LYS A 106 -1.36 19.32 -9.68
N PRO A 107 -0.39 18.45 -9.30
CA PRO A 107 1.02 18.81 -9.30
C PRO A 107 1.64 18.70 -10.71
N GLY A 108 0.98 18.07 -11.68
CA GLY A 108 1.52 17.73 -13.00
C GLY A 108 2.13 16.32 -13.04
N VAL A 109 2.28 15.75 -14.24
CA VAL A 109 2.71 14.34 -14.44
C VAL A 109 4.09 14.06 -13.85
N ILE A 110 5.09 14.88 -14.18
CA ILE A 110 6.48 14.70 -13.70
C ILE A 110 6.54 14.77 -12.17
N ARG A 111 5.82 15.72 -11.57
CA ARG A 111 5.78 15.89 -10.11
C ARG A 111 5.00 14.77 -9.41
N SER A 112 4.00 14.20 -10.07
CA SER A 112 3.26 13.04 -9.57
C SER A 112 4.15 11.81 -9.42
N ILE A 113 5.11 11.62 -10.34
CA ILE A 113 6.10 10.53 -10.22
C ILE A 113 6.93 10.69 -8.94
N ILE A 114 7.35 11.91 -8.62
CA ILE A 114 8.08 12.21 -7.38
C ILE A 114 7.19 11.90 -6.18
N ILE A 115 5.93 12.37 -6.17
CA ILE A 115 5.01 12.09 -5.06
C ILE A 115 4.84 10.58 -4.83
N ILE A 116 4.70 9.82 -5.91
CA ILE A 116 4.46 8.38 -5.82
C ILE A 116 5.68 7.63 -5.29
N SER A 117 6.90 8.03 -5.69
CA SER A 117 8.10 7.38 -5.17
C SER A 117 8.24 7.51 -3.65
N PHE A 118 7.75 8.59 -3.04
CA PHE A 118 7.74 8.77 -1.59
C PHE A 118 6.71 7.90 -0.85
N ILE A 119 5.56 7.61 -1.47
CA ILE A 119 4.49 6.85 -0.80
C ILE A 119 4.56 5.34 -1.06
N VAL A 120 5.17 4.91 -2.18
CA VAL A 120 5.26 3.48 -2.53
C VAL A 120 6.00 2.67 -1.48
N GLY A 121 7.09 3.19 -0.91
CA GLY A 121 7.87 2.50 0.13
C GLY A 121 7.02 2.12 1.35
N PRO A 122 6.38 3.09 2.04
CA PRO A 122 5.46 2.81 3.13
C PRO A 122 4.30 1.86 2.76
N MET A 123 3.76 1.97 1.54
CA MET A 123 2.68 1.09 1.06
C MET A 123 3.16 -0.36 0.91
N ILE A 124 4.33 -0.58 0.31
CA ILE A 124 4.91 -1.93 0.15
C ILE A 124 5.26 -2.51 1.51
N GLY A 125 5.92 -1.74 2.38
CA GLY A 125 6.34 -2.20 3.71
C GLY A 125 5.17 -2.60 4.60
N SER A 126 4.12 -1.76 4.67
CA SER A 126 2.91 -2.07 5.44
C SER A 126 2.20 -3.31 4.91
N THR A 127 2.04 -3.42 3.59
CA THR A 127 1.40 -4.57 2.94
C THR A 127 2.18 -5.86 3.21
N TYR A 128 3.51 -5.83 3.07
CA TYR A 128 4.36 -6.98 3.36
C TYR A 128 4.21 -7.45 4.81
N LEU A 129 4.27 -6.54 5.78
CA LEU A 129 4.14 -6.88 7.21
C LEU A 129 2.78 -7.46 7.56
N ILE A 130 1.69 -6.93 7.00
CA ILE A 130 0.35 -7.46 7.23
C ILE A 130 0.26 -8.89 6.67
N PHE A 131 0.69 -9.12 5.44
CA PHE A 131 0.52 -10.43 4.79
C PHE A 131 1.49 -11.50 5.25
N SER A 132 2.74 -11.15 5.58
CA SER A 132 3.71 -12.12 6.09
C SER A 132 3.24 -12.72 7.42
N ASN A 133 2.51 -11.96 8.23
CA ASN A 133 2.08 -12.39 9.56
C ASN A 133 0.69 -13.04 9.58
N ILE A 134 -0.20 -12.66 8.66
CA ILE A 134 -1.48 -13.39 8.45
C ILE A 134 -1.22 -14.80 7.88
N MET A 135 -0.17 -15.01 7.09
CA MET A 135 0.12 -16.31 6.47
C MET A 135 0.98 -17.25 7.34
N THR A 136 1.45 -16.80 8.51
CA THR A 136 2.27 -17.59 9.45
C THR A 136 1.52 -18.01 10.72
N THR A 137 0.29 -17.54 10.90
CA THR A 137 -0.56 -17.99 12.01
C THR A 137 -1.17 -19.35 11.62
N PRO A 138 -0.92 -20.42 12.40
CA PRO A 138 -1.45 -21.77 12.11
C PRO A 138 -2.96 -21.87 12.26
#